data_AF-A0AAU3D2E0-F1
#
_entry.id   AF-A0AAU3D2E0-F1
#
_cell.length_a   1.000
_cell.length_b   1.000
_cell.length_c   1.000
_cell.angle_alpha   90.00
_cell.angle_beta   90.00
_cell.angle_gamma   90.00
#
_symmetry.space_group_name_H-M   'P 1'
#
loop_
_entity.id
_entity.type
_entity.pdbx_description
1 polymer ?
#
loop_
_entity_poly.entity_id
_entity_poly.type
_entity_poly.pdbx_seq_one_letter_code
_entity_poly.pdbx_strand_id
1 'polypeptide(L)'
;MRPLIRRTATAAAATALLLGGVAAVAAPASAVGSSACTRNDANHSVWGPNLEWPTIRSGPGSSYSKKGYLDSAGEFYITCSAKSKAGNRWYYGEVLSGSTSGMKGWIWSGNF
;
A
#
# COMPACT_ATOMS: atom_id res chain seq x y z
N MET A 1 1.56 -14.74 44.19
CA MET A 1 1.75 -13.31 43.89
C MET A 1 3.01 -13.16 43.04
N ARG A 2 2.83 -12.73 41.79
CA ARG A 2 3.71 -11.91 40.90
C ARG A 2 5.20 -12.31 40.65
N PRO A 3 5.73 -11.95 39.46
CA PRO A 3 6.34 -12.88 38.50
C PRO A 3 7.80 -12.56 38.20
N LEU A 4 8.52 -13.40 37.42
CA LEU A 4 9.70 -12.91 36.69
C LEU A 4 9.82 -13.49 35.27
N ILE A 5 9.76 -12.53 34.35
CA ILE A 5 9.99 -12.54 32.91
C ILE A 5 11.49 -12.70 32.61
N ARG A 6 11.82 -13.47 31.57
CA ARG A 6 12.93 -13.24 30.59
C ARG A 6 12.94 -14.44 29.63
N ARG A 7 12.98 -14.26 28.31
CA ARG A 7 14.16 -13.83 27.57
C ARG A 7 13.76 -13.16 26.25
N THR A 8 14.16 -11.91 26.10
CA THR A 8 14.24 -11.18 24.84
C THR A 8 15.44 -11.68 24.04
N ALA A 9 15.21 -12.22 22.85
CA ALA A 9 16.26 -12.57 21.92
C ALA A 9 16.69 -11.32 21.14
N THR A 10 17.98 -11.01 21.27
CA THR A 10 18.76 -10.02 20.54
C THR A 10 18.97 -10.44 19.09
N ALA A 11 18.88 -9.50 18.16
CA ALA A 11 19.76 -9.46 17.00
C ALA A 11 19.81 -8.02 16.46
N ALA A 12 20.88 -7.32 16.81
CA ALA A 12 21.33 -6.13 16.13
C ALA A 12 22.05 -6.55 14.84
N ALA A 13 21.80 -5.84 13.74
CA ALA A 13 22.71 -5.79 12.61
C ALA A 13 22.65 -4.37 12.03
N ALA A 14 23.56 -3.52 12.47
CA ALA A 14 23.90 -2.27 11.83
C ALA A 14 25.26 -2.46 11.15
N THR A 15 25.31 -2.30 9.82
CA THR A 15 26.57 -2.22 9.06
C THR A 15 26.49 -1.16 7.97
N ALA A 16 27.16 -0.05 8.28
CA ALA A 16 28.03 0.82 7.49
C ALA A 16 27.71 1.28 6.04
N LEU A 17 27.95 2.59 5.89
CA LEU A 17 27.92 3.50 4.72
C LEU A 17 28.83 3.12 3.54
N LEU A 18 28.39 3.44 2.31
CA LEU A 18 29.27 3.78 1.18
C LEU A 18 28.69 4.97 0.39
N LEU A 19 29.41 6.10 0.40
CA LEU A 19 29.25 7.25 -0.49
C LEU A 19 30.03 6.96 -1.79
N GLY A 20 29.39 7.02 -2.95
CA GLY A 20 30.10 7.00 -4.24
C GLY A 20 29.23 6.64 -5.44
N GLY A 21 28.95 7.62 -6.29
CA GLY A 21 28.33 7.44 -7.60
C GLY A 21 27.03 8.24 -7.78
N VAL A 22 27.13 9.45 -8.34
CA VAL A 22 25.96 10.17 -8.89
C VAL A 22 25.54 9.51 -10.21
N ALA A 23 24.98 8.30 -10.13
CA ALA A 23 23.97 7.95 -11.11
C ALA A 23 22.76 8.83 -10.78
N ALA A 24 22.21 9.53 -11.76
CA ALA A 24 20.87 10.08 -11.65
C ALA A 24 19.91 8.91 -11.43
N VAL A 25 19.78 8.46 -10.19
CA VAL A 25 18.76 7.51 -9.77
C VAL A 25 17.46 8.27 -9.97
N ALA A 26 16.80 8.05 -11.10
CA ALA A 26 15.38 8.28 -11.18
C ALA A 26 14.81 7.50 -9.99
N ALA A 27 14.45 8.21 -8.92
CA ALA A 27 13.95 7.59 -7.71
C ALA A 27 12.89 6.58 -8.20
N PRO A 28 13.05 5.26 -7.97
CA PRO A 28 11.90 4.40 -8.16
C PRO A 28 10.87 5.02 -7.25
N ALA A 29 9.72 5.45 -7.78
CA ALA A 29 8.66 5.98 -6.95
C ALA A 29 8.32 4.88 -5.95
N SER A 30 8.93 4.93 -4.77
CA SER A 30 9.08 3.78 -3.89
C SER A 30 7.68 3.30 -3.58
N ALA A 31 7.39 2.04 -3.89
CA ALA A 31 6.12 1.47 -3.49
C ALA A 31 6.08 1.49 -1.97
N VAL A 32 5.23 2.34 -1.40
CA VAL A 32 5.17 2.53 0.06
C VAL A 32 4.35 1.43 0.75
N GLY A 33 3.82 0.47 -0.02
CA GLY A 33 3.12 -0.70 0.52
C GLY A 33 2.11 -0.34 1.62
N SER A 34 2.02 -1.16 2.65
CA SER A 34 1.24 -0.89 3.86
C SER A 34 1.94 0.02 4.87
N SER A 35 3.20 0.41 4.67
CA SER A 35 3.89 1.27 5.66
C SER A 35 3.33 2.70 5.69
N ALA A 36 2.60 3.10 4.64
CA ALA A 36 1.87 4.36 4.59
C ALA A 36 0.45 4.29 5.21
N CYS A 37 0.01 3.15 5.75
CA CYS A 37 -1.24 3.04 6.48
C CYS A 37 -1.27 4.02 7.67
N THR A 38 -2.36 4.76 7.82
CA THR A 38 -2.57 5.68 8.96
C THR A 38 -3.82 5.35 9.77
N ARG A 39 -4.72 4.53 9.21
CA ARG A 39 -5.96 4.07 9.82
C ARG A 39 -6.16 2.60 9.49
N ASN A 40 -6.62 1.84 10.49
CA ASN A 40 -7.03 0.45 10.30
C ASN A 40 -8.49 0.43 9.83
N ASP A 41 -8.70 0.19 8.54
CA ASP A 41 -10.01 0.08 7.90
C ASP A 41 -10.18 -1.34 7.30
N ALA A 42 -9.58 -2.35 7.95
CA ALA A 42 -9.58 -3.72 7.47
C ALA A 42 -10.98 -4.38 7.45
N ASN A 43 -11.01 -5.63 6.97
CA ASN A 43 -12.13 -6.58 7.08
C ASN A 43 -13.36 -6.26 6.24
N HIS A 44 -13.19 -5.54 5.13
CA HIS A 44 -14.25 -5.39 4.14
C HIS A 44 -13.68 -5.30 2.72
N SER A 45 -14.53 -5.65 1.77
CA SER A 45 -14.25 -5.52 0.34
C SER A 45 -15.06 -4.39 -0.26
N VAL A 46 -14.50 -3.78 -1.29
CA VAL A 46 -15.21 -2.87 -2.20
C VAL A 46 -15.13 -3.44 -3.61
N TRP A 47 -16.11 -3.12 -4.44
CA TRP A 47 -16.18 -3.62 -5.82
C TRP A 47 -15.96 -2.49 -6.79
N GLY A 48 -15.16 -2.76 -7.83
CA GLY A 48 -14.96 -1.84 -8.94
C GLY A 48 -16.31 -1.39 -9.50
N PRO A 49 -16.51 -0.08 -9.74
CA PRO A 49 -17.70 0.42 -10.42
C PRO A 49 -17.89 -0.27 -11.77
N ASN A 50 -19.15 -0.39 -12.22
CA ASN A 50 -19.44 -0.95 -13.53
C ASN A 50 -18.91 0.01 -14.61
N LEU A 51 -17.98 -0.48 -15.44
CA LEU A 51 -17.35 0.18 -16.59
C LEU A 51 -16.24 1.21 -16.27
N GLU A 52 -16.01 1.53 -15.00
CA GLU A 52 -14.85 2.29 -14.57
C GLU A 52 -13.75 1.33 -14.11
N TRP A 53 -12.49 1.65 -14.43
CA TRP A 53 -11.33 0.80 -14.17
C TRP A 53 -10.43 1.52 -13.15
N PRO A 54 -10.69 1.41 -11.83
CA PRO A 54 -9.96 2.16 -10.82
C PRO A 54 -8.46 1.91 -10.92
N THR A 55 -7.67 2.99 -10.98
CA THR A 55 -6.21 2.86 -11.06
C THR A 55 -5.62 2.41 -9.73
N ILE A 56 -4.85 1.32 -9.75
CA ILE A 56 -4.06 0.84 -8.62
C ILE A 56 -2.70 1.54 -8.66
N ARG A 57 -2.29 2.13 -7.53
CA ARG A 57 -1.05 2.92 -7.41
C ARG A 57 -0.07 2.34 -6.40
N SER A 58 1.18 2.79 -6.51
CA SER A 58 2.26 2.41 -5.59
C SER A 58 2.22 3.12 -4.23
N GLY A 59 1.36 4.13 -4.05
CA GLY A 59 1.18 4.86 -2.80
C GLY A 59 -0.12 5.68 -2.73
N PRO A 60 -0.45 6.26 -1.56
CA PRO A 60 -1.69 6.99 -1.32
C PRO A 60 -1.62 8.40 -1.91
N GLY A 61 -1.83 8.51 -3.22
CA GLY A 61 -1.85 9.79 -3.93
C GLY A 61 -1.75 9.64 -5.44
N SER A 62 -2.23 10.65 -6.17
CA SER A 62 -2.15 10.69 -7.63
C SER A 62 -0.73 10.89 -8.17
N SER A 63 0.20 11.36 -7.33
CA SER A 63 1.62 11.51 -7.65
C SER A 63 2.40 10.19 -7.66
N TYR A 64 1.83 9.11 -7.11
CA TYR A 64 2.46 7.79 -7.12
C TYR A 64 2.23 7.07 -8.44
N SER A 65 3.20 6.26 -8.87
CA SER A 65 3.14 5.52 -10.11
C SER A 65 1.95 4.57 -10.17
N LYS A 66 1.41 4.40 -11.38
CA LYS A 66 0.36 3.42 -11.69
C LYS A 66 0.99 2.03 -11.72
N LYS A 67 0.32 1.05 -11.14
CA LYS A 67 0.70 -0.38 -11.16
C LYS A 67 -0.19 -1.20 -12.09
N GLY A 68 -1.44 -0.79 -12.22
CA GLY A 68 -2.46 -1.49 -12.98
C GLY A 68 -3.83 -0.89 -12.70
N TYR A 69 -4.86 -1.68 -12.96
CA TYR A 69 -6.25 -1.31 -12.76
C TYR A 69 -7.00 -2.43 -12.06
N LEU A 70 -7.98 -2.07 -11.24
CA LEU A 70 -9.01 -2.99 -10.79
C LEU A 70 -9.98 -3.19 -11.97
N ASP A 71 -10.25 -4.44 -12.34
CA ASP A 71 -11.26 -4.74 -13.37
C ASP A 71 -12.64 -4.18 -12.96
N SER A 72 -13.47 -3.88 -13.95
CA SER A 72 -14.88 -3.55 -13.71
C SER A 72 -15.55 -4.70 -12.94
N ALA A 73 -16.31 -4.37 -11.89
CA ALA A 73 -16.88 -5.34 -10.94
C ALA A 73 -15.85 -6.23 -10.21
N GLY A 74 -14.55 -5.94 -10.31
CA GLY A 74 -13.50 -6.63 -9.58
C GLY A 74 -13.58 -6.34 -8.08
N GLU A 75 -13.27 -7.33 -7.26
CA GLU A 75 -13.28 -7.21 -5.81
C GLU A 75 -11.91 -6.74 -5.29
N PHE A 76 -11.93 -5.77 -4.39
CA PHE A 76 -10.74 -5.25 -3.73
C PHE A 76 -10.88 -5.35 -2.21
N TYR A 77 -10.03 -6.15 -1.59
CA TYR A 77 -10.03 -6.37 -0.15
C TYR A 77 -9.19 -5.31 0.56
N ILE A 78 -9.84 -4.51 1.41
CA ILE A 78 -9.20 -3.40 2.10
C ILE A 78 -8.54 -3.89 3.38
N THR A 79 -7.27 -3.50 3.57
CA THR A 79 -6.50 -3.75 4.79
C THR A 79 -6.34 -2.48 5.62
N CYS A 80 -6.24 -1.31 4.99
CA CYS A 80 -6.07 -0.05 5.70
C CYS A 80 -6.41 1.16 4.81
N SER A 81 -6.42 2.35 5.39
CA SER A 81 -6.45 3.60 4.63
C SER A 81 -5.39 4.61 5.04
N ALA A 82 -5.19 5.58 4.13
CA ALA A 82 -4.35 6.74 4.35
C ALA A 82 -4.93 7.97 3.68
N LYS A 83 -4.58 9.15 4.21
CA LYS A 83 -4.83 10.42 3.54
C LYS A 83 -3.57 10.84 2.79
N SER A 84 -3.74 11.14 1.50
CA SER A 84 -2.69 11.79 0.69
C SER A 84 -2.43 13.20 1.21
N LYS A 85 -1.30 13.82 0.78
CA LYS A 85 -0.99 15.23 1.10
C LYS A 85 -2.10 16.21 0.68
N ALA A 86 -2.88 15.87 -0.34
CA ALA A 86 -4.02 16.66 -0.82
C ALA A 86 -5.32 16.42 -0.02
N GLY A 87 -5.27 15.65 1.08
CA GLY A 87 -6.44 15.36 1.93
C GLY A 87 -7.32 14.21 1.44
N ASN A 88 -7.13 13.73 0.21
CA ASN A 88 -7.90 12.61 -0.35
C ASN A 88 -7.60 11.29 0.37
N ARG A 89 -8.64 10.49 0.61
CA ARG A 89 -8.53 9.16 1.21
C ARG A 89 -8.26 8.07 0.17
N TRP A 90 -7.33 7.19 0.51
CA TRP A 90 -6.88 6.08 -0.32
C TRP A 90 -6.95 4.78 0.48
N TYR A 91 -7.42 3.72 -0.15
CA TYR A 91 -7.44 2.38 0.43
C TYR A 91 -6.25 1.58 -0.06
N TYR A 92 -5.58 0.90 0.87
CA TYR A 92 -4.58 -0.10 0.56
C TYR A 92 -5.18 -1.49 0.74
N GLY A 93 -4.87 -2.37 -0.19
CA GLY A 93 -5.48 -3.68 -0.23
C GLY A 93 -4.94 -4.55 -1.34
N GLU A 94 -5.67 -5.62 -1.59
CA GLU A 94 -5.36 -6.65 -2.58
C GLU A 94 -6.57 -6.87 -3.49
N VAL A 95 -6.32 -6.97 -4.79
CA VAL A 95 -7.35 -7.37 -5.77
C VAL A 95 -7.63 -8.86 -5.59
N LEU A 96 -8.88 -9.23 -5.35
CA LEU A 96 -9.27 -10.62 -5.15
C LEU A 96 -9.79 -11.28 -6.44
N SER A 97 -10.33 -10.51 -7.38
CA SER A 97 -10.89 -11.05 -8.63
C SER A 97 -10.54 -10.20 -9.86
N GLY A 98 -10.63 -10.82 -11.04
CA GLY A 98 -10.27 -10.21 -12.32
C GLY A 98 -8.85 -10.56 -12.78
N SER A 99 -8.43 -9.90 -13.85
CA SER A 99 -7.16 -10.11 -14.55
C SER A 99 -5.95 -9.67 -13.71
N THR A 100 -6.15 -8.80 -12.73
CA THR A 100 -5.10 -8.29 -11.82
C THR A 100 -5.18 -8.88 -10.40
N SER A 101 -5.87 -10.00 -10.21
CA SER A 101 -5.96 -10.69 -8.90
C SER A 101 -4.57 -10.95 -8.30
N GLY A 102 -4.46 -10.79 -6.98
CA GLY A 102 -3.22 -10.81 -6.20
C GLY A 102 -2.43 -9.50 -6.23
N MET A 103 -2.82 -8.52 -7.05
CA MET A 103 -2.15 -7.21 -7.08
C MET A 103 -2.46 -6.42 -5.81
N LYS A 104 -1.40 -6.02 -5.10
CA LYS A 104 -1.48 -5.08 -3.97
C LYS A 104 -1.22 -3.65 -4.39
N GLY A 105 -1.95 -2.70 -3.81
CA GLY A 105 -1.69 -1.29 -4.05
C GLY A 105 -2.72 -0.37 -3.44
N TRP A 106 -2.68 0.89 -3.88
CA TRP A 106 -3.53 1.96 -3.38
C TRP A 106 -4.56 2.37 -4.42
N ILE A 107 -5.83 2.40 -4.02
CA ILE A 107 -6.95 2.88 -4.85
C ILE A 107 -7.57 4.11 -4.19
N TRP A 108 -7.98 5.09 -4.99
CA TRP A 108 -8.68 6.26 -4.48
C TRP A 108 -10.10 5.87 -4.02
N SER A 109 -10.45 6.25 -2.80
CA SER A 109 -11.75 5.92 -2.18
C SER A 109 -12.94 6.50 -2.93
N GLY A 110 -12.76 7.53 -3.77
CA GLY A 110 -13.86 8.12 -4.56
C GLY A 110 -14.17 7.38 -5.86
N ASN A 111 -13.50 6.26 -6.16
CA ASN A 111 -13.90 5.37 -7.25
C ASN A 111 -15.05 4.42 -6.87
N PHE A 112 -15.46 4.41 -5.59
CA PHE A 112 -16.47 3.51 -5.02
C PHE A 112 -17.53 4.35 -4.31
#